data_AF-A0A954XSZ3-F1
#
_entry.id   AF-A0A954XSZ3-F1
#
_cell.length_a   1.000
_cell.length_b   1.000
_cell.length_c   1.000
_cell.angle_alpha   90.00
_cell.angle_beta   90.00
_cell.angle_gamma   90.00
#
_symmetry.space_group_name_H-M   'P 1'
#
loop_
_entity.id
_entity.type
_entity.pdbx_description
1 polymer ?
#
loop_
_entity_poly.entity_id
_entity_poly.type
_entity_poly.pdbx_seq_one_letter_code
_entity_poly.pdbx_strand_id
1 'polypeptide(L)'
;MSLSKEEVYRTLEQLPDDDYERIRIRARTLVRGLVSMSAEDLIQETFTALLGQDRVFPRDVDPVIVVCNAMHSEASNLRSREKTGAIDQHVEVSEITNADEGEDTVVSVVPRNEVTPERIVSNQELFSQLTDSLASEPELQDLAIAWAMELRGQEAADYLEWDMKVYEAARKRLYRRLEEVKENIK
;
A
#
# COMPACT_ATOMS: atom_id res chain seq x y z
N MET A 1 -5.17 25.25 7.91
CA MET A 1 -6.07 25.71 6.82
C MET A 1 -5.78 24.86 5.59
N SER A 2 -6.75 24.64 4.70
CA SER A 2 -6.53 23.90 3.44
C SER A 2 -6.29 24.84 2.26
N LEU A 3 -5.71 24.31 1.18
CA LEU A 3 -5.60 25.00 -0.10
C LEU A 3 -6.97 25.10 -0.80
N SER A 4 -7.16 26.17 -1.56
CA SER A 4 -8.26 26.28 -2.53
C SER A 4 -8.00 25.37 -3.74
N LYS A 5 -9.02 25.11 -4.54
CA LYS A 5 -8.90 24.29 -5.76
C LYS A 5 -7.80 24.80 -6.71
N GLU A 6 -7.75 26.12 -6.94
CA GLU A 6 -6.75 26.74 -7.81
C GLU A 6 -5.33 26.62 -7.23
N GLU A 7 -5.19 26.70 -5.92
CA GLU A 7 -3.91 26.49 -5.24
C GLU A 7 -3.46 25.03 -5.31
N VAL A 8 -4.38 24.07 -5.16
CA VAL A 8 -4.09 22.63 -5.35
C VAL A 8 -3.64 22.39 -6.79
N TYR A 9 -4.36 22.93 -7.78
CA TYR A 9 -4.00 22.78 -9.18
C TYR A 9 -2.58 23.27 -9.46
N ARG A 10 -2.25 24.50 -9.03
CA ARG A 10 -0.89 25.05 -9.21
C ARG A 10 0.17 24.20 -8.51
N THR A 11 -0.14 23.70 -7.32
CA THR A 11 0.79 22.86 -6.55
C THR A 11 1.09 21.54 -7.27
N LEU A 12 0.07 20.90 -7.83
CA LEU A 12 0.24 19.66 -8.60
C LEU A 12 0.89 19.90 -9.97
N GLU A 13 0.61 21.03 -10.62
CA GLU A 13 1.22 21.42 -11.91
C GLU A 13 2.71 21.74 -11.76
N GLN A 14 3.13 22.28 -10.61
CA GLN A 14 4.51 22.66 -10.32
C GLN A 14 5.33 21.56 -9.64
N LEU A 15 4.80 20.34 -9.59
CA LEU A 15 5.46 19.22 -8.93
C LEU A 15 6.75 18.84 -9.70
N PRO A 16 7.93 18.82 -9.06
CA PRO A 16 9.17 18.46 -9.73
C PRO A 16 9.14 17.03 -10.30
N ASP A 17 9.86 16.80 -11.39
CA ASP A 17 9.92 15.47 -12.02
C ASP A 17 10.37 14.37 -11.04
N ASP A 18 11.38 14.66 -10.20
CA ASP A 18 11.88 13.73 -9.18
C ASP A 18 10.80 13.37 -8.15
N ASP A 19 9.96 14.34 -7.77
CA ASP A 19 8.86 14.15 -6.83
C ASP A 19 7.70 13.37 -7.46
N TYR A 20 7.46 13.59 -8.76
CA TYR A 20 6.48 12.81 -9.51
C TYR A 20 6.94 11.36 -9.70
N GLU A 21 8.25 11.11 -9.90
CA GLU A 21 8.80 9.74 -9.91
C GLU A 21 8.63 9.05 -8.55
N ARG A 22 8.85 9.76 -7.44
CA ARG A 22 8.59 9.23 -6.08
C ARG A 22 7.13 8.82 -5.91
N ILE A 23 6.20 9.65 -6.36
CA ILE A 23 4.76 9.35 -6.37
C ILE A 23 4.47 8.10 -7.21
N ARG A 24 5.07 7.99 -8.40
CA ARG A 24 4.88 6.84 -9.30
C ARG A 24 5.41 5.53 -8.71
N ILE A 25 6.58 5.57 -8.09
CA ILE A 25 7.13 4.40 -7.37
C ILE A 25 6.16 3.97 -6.28
N ARG A 26 5.64 4.91 -5.47
CA ARG A 26 4.66 4.63 -4.42
C ARG A 26 3.37 4.04 -4.97
N ALA A 27 2.85 4.59 -6.06
CA ALA A 27 1.63 4.11 -6.69
C ALA A 27 1.75 2.65 -7.14
N ARG A 28 2.88 2.26 -7.76
CA ARG A 28 3.15 0.87 -8.19
C ARG A 28 3.09 -0.12 -7.02
N THR A 29 3.53 0.28 -5.84
CA THR A 29 3.43 -0.57 -4.64
C THR A 29 1.99 -0.67 -4.14
N LEU A 30 1.26 0.44 -4.08
CA LEU A 30 -0.09 0.50 -3.54
C LEU A 30 -1.12 -0.27 -4.37
N VAL A 31 -0.92 -0.34 -5.70
CA VAL A 31 -1.81 -1.10 -6.59
C VAL A 31 -1.58 -2.60 -6.59
N ARG A 32 -0.54 -3.11 -5.93
CA ARG A 32 -0.28 -4.55 -5.89
C ARG A 32 -1.46 -5.30 -5.25
N GLY A 33 -2.04 -6.22 -6.01
CA GLY A 33 -3.19 -7.00 -5.59
C GLY A 33 -4.54 -6.35 -5.83
N LEU A 34 -4.58 -5.18 -6.48
CA LEU A 34 -5.79 -4.66 -7.13
C LEU A 34 -5.85 -5.21 -8.55
N VAL A 35 -7.04 -5.60 -9.02
CA VAL A 35 -7.16 -6.25 -10.35
C VAL A 35 -7.25 -5.22 -11.48
N SER A 36 -7.96 -4.12 -11.24
CA SER A 36 -8.42 -3.21 -12.28
C SER A 36 -7.87 -1.78 -12.13
N MET A 37 -6.78 -1.62 -11.37
CA MET A 37 -6.18 -0.32 -11.08
C MET A 37 -4.68 -0.35 -11.40
N SER A 38 -4.25 0.42 -12.41
CA SER A 38 -2.83 0.64 -12.65
C SER A 38 -2.28 1.73 -11.72
N ALA A 39 -0.95 1.79 -11.62
CA ALA A 39 -0.28 2.83 -10.84
C ALA A 39 -0.64 4.24 -11.34
N GLU A 40 -0.76 4.43 -12.65
CA GLU A 40 -1.12 5.71 -13.23
C GLU A 40 -2.59 6.04 -12.96
N ASP A 41 -3.49 5.05 -13.03
CA ASP A 41 -4.91 5.24 -12.68
C ASP A 41 -5.05 5.69 -11.22
N LEU A 42 -4.31 5.08 -10.30
CA LEU A 42 -4.34 5.48 -8.87
C LEU A 42 -3.87 6.92 -8.66
N ILE A 43 -2.85 7.36 -9.41
CA ILE A 43 -2.37 8.74 -9.37
C ILE A 43 -3.45 9.69 -9.90
N GLN A 44 -4.03 9.37 -11.06
CA GLN A 44 -5.06 10.20 -11.70
C GLN A 44 -6.32 10.30 -10.84
N GLU A 45 -6.77 9.20 -10.24
CA GLU A 45 -7.91 9.17 -9.33
C GLU A 45 -7.63 10.04 -8.10
N THR A 46 -6.41 9.95 -7.56
CA THR A 46 -5.99 10.76 -6.41
C THR A 46 -5.93 12.26 -6.74
N PHE A 47 -5.39 12.63 -7.90
CA PHE A 47 -5.38 14.02 -8.36
C PHE A 47 -6.80 14.54 -8.58
N THR A 48 -7.67 13.71 -9.16
CA THR A 48 -9.09 14.04 -9.36
C THR A 48 -9.78 14.29 -8.03
N ALA A 49 -9.57 13.44 -7.02
CA ALA A 49 -10.15 13.62 -5.68
C ALA A 49 -9.61 14.87 -4.95
N LEU A 50 -8.33 15.20 -5.11
CA LEU A 50 -7.74 16.41 -4.52
C LEU A 50 -8.24 17.69 -5.21
N LEU A 51 -8.34 17.70 -6.54
CA LEU A 51 -8.88 18.82 -7.32
C LEU A 51 -10.40 18.97 -7.17
N GLY A 52 -11.11 17.86 -6.95
CA GLY A 52 -12.52 17.81 -6.58
C GLY A 52 -12.79 18.29 -5.16
N GLN A 53 -11.74 18.43 -4.33
CA GLN A 53 -11.80 18.72 -2.90
C GLN A 53 -12.53 17.63 -2.07
N ASP A 54 -12.69 16.43 -2.63
CA ASP A 54 -13.14 15.23 -1.91
C ASP A 54 -12.11 14.80 -0.86
N ARG A 55 -10.85 15.19 -1.07
CA ARG A 55 -9.76 15.09 -0.10
C ARG A 55 -9.18 16.45 0.25
N VAL A 56 -8.82 16.60 1.51
CA VAL A 56 -8.22 17.83 2.03
C VAL A 56 -6.75 17.90 1.63
N PHE A 57 -6.35 19.01 1.01
CA PHE A 57 -4.95 19.38 0.83
C PHE A 57 -4.57 20.43 1.89
N PRO A 58 -3.85 20.05 2.97
CA PRO A 58 -3.47 21.00 4.01
C PRO A 58 -2.45 22.01 3.50
N ARG A 59 -2.52 23.24 4.00
CA ARG A 59 -1.42 24.21 3.84
C ARG A 59 -0.20 23.74 4.63
N ASP A 60 0.97 24.11 4.12
CA ASP A 60 2.27 23.92 4.77
C ASP A 60 2.69 22.45 4.94
N VAL A 61 2.09 21.54 4.17
CA VAL A 61 2.49 20.12 4.11
C VAL A 61 3.07 19.83 2.72
N ASP A 62 4.14 19.05 2.70
CA ASP A 62 4.80 18.62 1.48
C ASP A 62 3.82 17.95 0.50
N PRO A 63 3.75 18.40 -0.77
CA PRO A 63 2.81 17.85 -1.76
C PRO A 63 2.95 16.35 -2.01
N VAL A 64 4.17 15.81 -2.00
CA VAL A 64 4.42 14.37 -2.20
C VAL A 64 3.80 13.59 -1.05
N ILE A 65 3.96 14.05 0.19
CA ILE A 65 3.35 13.43 1.37
C ILE A 65 1.82 13.43 1.26
N VAL A 66 1.22 14.56 0.87
CA VAL A 66 -0.25 14.68 0.73
C VAL A 66 -0.77 13.70 -0.32
N VAL A 67 -0.15 13.66 -1.50
CA VAL A 67 -0.54 12.76 -2.59
C VAL A 67 -0.36 11.30 -2.19
N CYS A 68 0.76 10.94 -1.55
CA CYS A 68 1.01 9.57 -1.11
C CYS A 68 -0.01 9.06 -0.09
N ASN A 69 -0.40 9.91 0.86
CA ASN A 69 -1.43 9.58 1.86
C ASN A 69 -2.82 9.46 1.23
N ALA A 70 -3.13 10.32 0.26
CA ALA A 70 -4.38 10.24 -0.49
C ALA A 70 -4.44 8.96 -1.35
N MET A 71 -3.38 8.62 -2.07
CA MET A 71 -3.26 7.36 -2.83
C MET A 71 -3.45 6.13 -1.94
N HIS A 72 -2.85 6.12 -0.74
CA HIS A 72 -3.01 5.00 0.19
C HIS A 72 -4.48 4.80 0.58
N SER A 73 -5.17 5.91 0.82
CA SER A 73 -6.58 5.88 1.18
C SER A 73 -7.47 5.45 0.00
N GLU A 74 -7.18 5.91 -1.23
CA GLU A 74 -7.90 5.45 -2.43
C GLU A 74 -7.70 3.96 -2.69
N ALA A 75 -6.46 3.48 -2.62
CA ALA A 75 -6.15 2.06 -2.76
C ALA A 75 -6.86 1.23 -1.66
N SER A 76 -6.90 1.71 -0.42
CA SER A 76 -7.62 1.05 0.67
C SER A 76 -9.13 1.01 0.43
N ASN A 77 -9.72 2.12 -0.02
CA ASN A 77 -11.14 2.19 -0.38
C ASN A 77 -11.46 1.20 -1.50
N LEU A 78 -10.62 1.11 -2.53
CA LEU A 78 -10.81 0.16 -3.62
C LEU A 78 -10.72 -1.29 -3.14
N ARG A 79 -9.72 -1.63 -2.33
CA ARG A 79 -9.60 -2.98 -1.71
C ARG A 79 -10.85 -3.33 -0.91
N SER A 80 -11.41 -2.37 -0.17
CA SER A 80 -12.65 -2.59 0.57
C SER A 80 -13.82 -2.85 -0.38
N ARG A 81 -13.92 -2.08 -1.48
CA ARG A 81 -14.97 -2.23 -2.49
C ARG A 81 -14.86 -3.54 -3.26
N GLU A 82 -13.66 -3.99 -3.62
CA GLU A 82 -13.44 -5.30 -4.24
C GLU A 82 -13.85 -6.43 -3.30
N LYS A 83 -13.54 -6.33 -2.01
CA LYS A 83 -13.93 -7.34 -1.00
C LYS A 83 -15.43 -7.41 -0.74
N THR A 84 -16.13 -6.27 -0.75
CA THR A 84 -17.58 -6.21 -0.45
C THR A 84 -18.43 -6.15 -1.71
N GLY A 85 -17.81 -6.14 -2.88
CA GLY A 85 -18.50 -6.02 -4.17
C GLY A 85 -19.29 -7.28 -4.51
N ALA A 86 -20.38 -7.11 -5.25
CA ALA A 86 -21.18 -8.24 -5.73
C ALA A 86 -20.47 -9.09 -6.81
N ILE A 87 -19.37 -8.56 -7.39
CA ILE A 87 -18.59 -9.19 -8.46
C ILE A 87 -17.18 -9.44 -7.92
N ASP A 88 -16.76 -10.69 -7.87
CA ASP A 88 -15.37 -11.06 -7.58
C ASP A 88 -14.51 -10.83 -8.83
N GLN A 89 -13.65 -9.82 -8.77
CA GLN A 89 -12.80 -9.43 -9.89
C GLN A 89 -11.57 -10.33 -10.07
N HIS A 90 -11.27 -11.21 -9.11
CA HIS A 90 -10.12 -12.11 -9.17
C HIS A 90 -10.42 -13.45 -9.87
N VAL A 91 -11.65 -13.67 -10.31
CA VAL A 91 -12.04 -14.89 -11.02
C VAL A 91 -11.58 -14.80 -12.48
N GLU A 92 -10.72 -15.72 -12.91
CA GLU A 92 -10.42 -15.92 -14.33
C GLU A 92 -11.69 -16.38 -15.07
N VAL A 93 -12.22 -15.51 -15.93
CA VAL A 93 -13.29 -15.87 -16.86
C VAL A 93 -12.63 -16.37 -18.13
N SER A 94 -12.54 -17.70 -18.30
CA SER A 94 -12.22 -18.28 -19.61
C SER A 94 -13.35 -17.96 -20.58
N GLU A 95 -13.04 -17.39 -21.75
CA GLU A 95 -14.01 -17.22 -22.83
C GLU A 95 -14.58 -18.59 -23.21
N ILE A 96 -15.80 -18.89 -22.77
CA ILE A 96 -16.55 -20.02 -23.28
C ILE A 96 -17.01 -19.60 -24.68
N THR A 97 -16.27 -20.06 -25.69
CA THR A 97 -16.80 -20.16 -27.04
C THR A 97 -17.92 -21.19 -26.99
N ASN A 98 -19.14 -20.72 -26.78
CA ASN A 98 -20.34 -21.55 -26.80
C ASN A 98 -20.49 -22.16 -28.19
N ALA A 99 -20.09 -23.41 -28.33
CA ALA A 99 -20.69 -24.33 -29.27
C ALA A 99 -21.54 -25.31 -28.45
N ASP A 100 -22.84 -25.25 -28.72
CA ASP A 100 -23.93 -26.12 -28.29
C ASP A 100 -24.57 -26.01 -26.90
N GLU A 101 -25.88 -25.81 -27.03
CA GLU A 101 -27.02 -25.91 -26.15
C GLU A 101 -26.94 -27.00 -25.05
N GLY A 102 -27.32 -26.60 -23.83
CA GLY A 102 -28.21 -27.39 -22.98
C GLY A 102 -27.55 -28.39 -22.02
N GLU A 103 -27.23 -27.94 -20.80
CA GLU A 103 -27.68 -28.54 -19.53
C GLU A 103 -27.01 -27.81 -18.35
N ASP A 104 -27.83 -27.26 -17.46
CA ASP A 104 -27.40 -26.67 -16.19
C ASP A 104 -26.65 -27.70 -15.34
N THR A 105 -25.32 -27.66 -15.39
CA THR A 105 -24.48 -28.40 -14.46
C THR A 105 -24.00 -27.41 -13.40
N VAL A 106 -24.76 -27.28 -12.30
CA VAL A 106 -24.33 -26.49 -11.14
C VAL A 106 -23.16 -27.19 -10.47
N VAL A 107 -21.94 -26.76 -10.81
CA VAL A 107 -20.72 -27.19 -10.12
C VAL A 107 -20.64 -26.47 -8.78
N SER A 108 -20.89 -27.19 -7.69
CA SER A 108 -20.64 -26.68 -6.34
C SER A 108 -19.12 -26.60 -6.10
N VAL A 109 -18.56 -25.41 -6.24
CA VAL A 109 -17.17 -25.11 -5.88
C VAL A 109 -17.17 -24.52 -4.48
N VAL A 110 -16.56 -25.21 -3.52
CA VAL A 110 -16.25 -24.64 -2.21
C VAL A 110 -14.98 -23.80 -2.36
N PRO A 111 -15.04 -22.46 -2.25
CA PRO A 111 -13.87 -21.62 -2.37
C PRO A 111 -12.90 -21.94 -1.24
N ARG A 112 -11.66 -22.31 -1.59
CA ARG A 112 -10.59 -22.51 -0.62
C ARG A 112 -10.11 -21.12 -0.19
N ASN A 113 -10.80 -20.54 0.80
CA ASN A 113 -10.37 -19.34 1.50
C ASN A 113 -9.01 -19.62 2.18
N GLU A 114 -7.90 -19.27 1.53
CA GLU A 114 -6.57 -19.39 2.16
C GLU A 114 -6.30 -18.27 3.18
N VAL A 115 -7.12 -17.21 3.19
CA VAL A 115 -7.13 -16.18 4.23
C VAL A 115 -8.32 -16.43 5.13
N THR A 116 -8.11 -17.20 6.17
CA THR A 116 -9.12 -17.43 7.18
C THR A 116 -9.14 -16.28 8.20
N PRO A 117 -10.24 -16.06 8.92
CA PRO A 117 -10.28 -15.10 10.02
C PRO A 117 -9.14 -15.31 11.02
N GLU A 118 -8.76 -16.56 11.29
CA GLU A 118 -7.63 -16.92 12.15
C GLU A 118 -6.31 -16.39 11.58
N ARG A 119 -6.12 -16.40 10.25
CA ARG A 119 -4.93 -15.87 9.60
C ARG A 119 -4.87 -14.34 9.65
N ILE A 120 -6.02 -13.66 9.61
CA ILE A 120 -6.11 -12.20 9.76
C ILE A 120 -5.76 -11.79 11.19
N VAL A 121 -6.37 -12.46 12.17
CA VAL A 121 -6.08 -12.23 13.60
C VAL A 121 -4.62 -12.54 13.90
N SER A 122 -4.09 -13.66 13.38
CA SER A 122 -2.68 -14.00 13.50
C SER A 122 -1.79 -12.89 12.92
N ASN A 123 -2.04 -12.41 11.70
CA ASN A 123 -1.25 -11.32 11.13
C ASN A 123 -1.31 -10.02 11.95
N GLN A 124 -2.46 -9.70 12.56
CA GLN A 124 -2.60 -8.55 13.46
C GLN A 124 -1.81 -8.74 14.76
N GLU A 125 -1.85 -9.94 15.34
CA GLU A 125 -1.05 -10.30 16.51
C GLU A 125 0.45 -10.23 16.21
N LEU A 126 0.89 -10.72 15.05
CA LEU A 126 2.28 -10.62 14.60
C LEU A 126 2.75 -9.17 14.44
N PHE A 127 1.89 -8.33 13.87
CA PHE A 127 2.18 -6.91 13.71
C PHE A 127 2.26 -6.19 15.06
N SER A 128 1.35 -6.48 16.00
CA SER A 128 1.38 -5.94 17.36
C SER A 128 2.63 -6.40 18.11
N GLN A 129 2.95 -7.69 18.09
CA GLN A 129 4.16 -8.24 18.72
C GLN A 129 5.43 -7.61 18.15
N LEU A 130 5.52 -7.43 16.83
CA LEU A 130 6.63 -6.73 16.21
C LEU A 130 6.73 -5.28 16.71
N THR A 131 5.60 -4.56 16.74
CA THR A 131 5.55 -3.16 17.17
C THR A 131 5.96 -3.01 18.64
N ASP A 132 5.45 -3.88 19.52
CA ASP A 132 5.81 -3.93 20.94
C ASP A 132 7.29 -4.30 21.14
N SER A 133 7.80 -5.24 20.33
CA SER A 133 9.20 -5.67 20.38
C SER A 133 10.18 -4.57 19.98
N LEU A 134 9.72 -3.60 19.19
CA LEU A 134 10.47 -2.45 18.70
C LEU A 134 10.20 -1.17 19.50
N ALA A 135 9.28 -1.19 20.47
CA ALA A 135 8.81 0.01 21.20
C ALA A 135 9.95 0.84 21.83
N SER A 136 11.01 0.18 22.30
CA SER A 136 12.19 0.84 22.90
C SER A 136 13.30 1.19 21.91
N GLU A 137 13.13 0.87 20.63
CA GLU A 137 14.14 1.03 19.58
C GLU A 137 13.58 1.90 18.43
N PRO A 138 13.49 3.24 18.62
CA PRO A 138 12.87 4.15 17.65
C PRO A 138 13.53 4.07 16.26
N GLU A 139 14.85 3.94 16.20
CA GLU A 139 15.58 3.72 14.94
C GLU A 139 15.07 2.48 14.18
N LEU A 140 14.79 1.38 14.87
CA LEU A 140 14.32 0.17 14.20
C LEU A 140 12.85 0.29 13.76
N GLN A 141 12.04 1.08 14.46
CA GLN A 141 10.69 1.42 14.00
C GLN A 141 10.76 2.23 12.72
N ASP A 142 11.60 3.26 12.66
CA ASP A 142 11.79 4.10 11.47
C ASP A 142 12.27 3.27 10.28
N LEU A 143 13.20 2.34 10.51
CA LEU A 143 13.64 1.40 9.48
C LEU A 143 12.54 0.42 9.05
N ALA A 144 11.73 -0.09 9.97
CA ALA A 144 10.61 -0.97 9.65
C ALA A 144 9.54 -0.23 8.83
N ILE A 145 9.29 1.05 9.12
CA ILE A 145 8.41 1.93 8.37
C ILE A 145 9.00 2.20 6.98
N ALA A 146 10.27 2.58 6.88
CA ALA A 146 10.97 2.72 5.60
C ALA A 146 10.86 1.42 4.77
N TRP A 147 10.94 0.26 5.43
CA TRP A 147 10.78 -1.01 4.74
C TRP A 147 9.36 -1.35 4.31
N ALA A 148 8.36 -0.96 5.11
CA ALA A 148 6.94 -1.02 4.74
C ALA A 148 6.62 -0.05 3.60
N MET A 149 7.43 1.00 3.44
CA MET A 149 7.45 1.88 2.27
C MET A 149 8.23 1.31 1.08
N GLU A 150 8.70 0.05 1.18
CA GLU A 150 9.55 -0.65 0.19
C GLU A 150 10.92 0.01 -0.08
N LEU A 151 11.34 0.98 0.73
CA LEU A 151 12.67 1.57 0.63
C LEU A 151 13.71 0.52 1.06
N ARG A 152 14.80 0.40 0.30
CA ARG A 152 15.87 -0.58 0.53
C ARG A 152 17.24 0.03 0.31
N GLY A 153 18.26 -0.51 0.98
CA GLY A 153 19.65 -0.12 0.79
C GLY A 153 19.85 1.39 0.93
N GLN A 154 20.49 2.00 -0.08
CA GLN A 154 20.82 3.42 -0.10
C GLN A 154 19.56 4.30 -0.04
N GLU A 155 18.46 3.91 -0.68
CA GLU A 155 17.22 4.69 -0.69
C GLU A 155 16.62 4.82 0.71
N ALA A 156 16.69 3.75 1.51
CA ALA A 156 16.25 3.78 2.89
C ALA A 156 17.24 4.55 3.79
N ALA A 157 18.54 4.47 3.50
CA ALA A 157 19.55 5.25 4.22
C ALA A 157 19.35 6.75 3.99
N ASP A 158 19.15 7.16 2.73
CA ASP A 158 18.93 8.55 2.35
C ASP A 158 17.62 9.09 2.93
N TYR A 159 16.55 8.29 2.89
CA TYR A 159 15.24 8.65 3.46
C TYR A 159 15.29 8.85 4.98
N LEU A 160 16.12 8.07 5.68
CA LEU A 160 16.30 8.16 7.13
C LEU A 160 17.39 9.16 7.53
N GLU A 161 18.05 9.80 6.56
CA GLU A 161 19.23 10.66 6.77
C GLU A 161 20.37 9.93 7.50
N TRP A 162 20.49 8.62 7.25
CA TRP A 162 21.50 7.76 7.86
C TRP A 162 22.66 7.53 6.90
N ASP A 163 23.86 7.43 7.47
CA ASP A 163 24.96 6.84 6.72
C ASP A 163 24.71 5.33 6.49
N MET A 164 25.34 4.79 5.45
CA MET A 164 25.16 3.38 5.07
C MET A 164 25.62 2.41 6.17
N LYS A 165 26.54 2.82 7.05
CA LYS A 165 27.04 1.98 8.15
C LYS A 165 25.99 1.88 9.27
N VAL A 166 25.30 2.98 9.58
CA VAL A 166 24.17 3.03 10.51
C VAL A 166 23.01 2.22 9.96
N TYR A 167 22.68 2.39 8.67
CA TYR A 167 21.66 1.59 7.99
C TYR A 167 21.94 0.08 8.08
N GLU A 168 23.14 -0.37 7.71
CA GLU A 168 23.47 -1.81 7.75
C GLU A 168 23.48 -2.37 9.18
N ALA A 169 23.87 -1.57 10.18
CA ALA A 169 23.79 -1.97 11.58
C ALA A 169 22.32 -2.12 12.04
N ALA A 170 21.46 -1.14 11.72
CA ALA A 170 20.04 -1.19 12.02
C ALA A 170 19.33 -2.33 11.28
N ARG A 171 19.64 -2.56 10.01
CA ARG A 171 19.14 -3.68 9.19
C ARG A 171 19.43 -5.03 9.83
N LYS A 172 20.67 -5.27 10.28
CA LYS A 172 21.03 -6.53 10.97
C LYS A 172 20.26 -6.72 12.27
N ARG A 173 20.08 -5.66 13.05
CA ARG A 173 19.29 -5.68 14.29
C ARG A 173 17.82 -5.99 14.02
N LEU A 174 17.21 -5.33 13.03
CA LEU A 174 15.82 -5.54 12.63
C LEU A 174 15.59 -6.97 12.12
N TYR A 175 16.50 -7.51 11.30
CA TYR A 175 16.44 -8.90 10.84
C TYR A 175 16.45 -9.90 12.00
N ARG A 176 17.33 -9.70 12.99
CA ARG A 176 17.38 -10.57 14.17
C ARG A 176 16.06 -10.52 14.95
N ARG A 177 15.47 -9.33 15.10
CA ARG A 177 14.18 -9.16 15.79
C ARG A 177 13.04 -9.88 15.06
N LEU A 178 13.02 -9.80 13.72
CA LEU A 178 12.02 -10.50 12.90
C LEU A 178 12.13 -12.02 13.03
N GLU A 179 13.35 -12.57 13.11
CA GLU A 179 13.53 -14.02 13.37
C GLU A 179 13.09 -14.41 14.79
N GLU A 180 13.36 -13.59 15.81
CA GLU A 180 12.87 -13.84 17.18
C GLU A 180 11.34 -13.84 17.25
N VAL A 181 10.67 -12.89 16.59
CA VAL A 181 9.20 -12.86 16.48
C VAL A 181 8.71 -14.12 15.76
N LYS A 182 9.38 -14.52 14.67
CA LYS A 182 9.04 -15.73 13.89
C LYS A 182 9.16 -17.03 14.70
N GLU A 183 10.15 -17.14 15.58
CA GLU A 183 10.36 -18.32 16.43
C GLU A 183 9.37 -18.42 17.59
N ASN A 184 8.86 -17.29 18.09
CA ASN A 184 7.86 -17.24 19.18
C ASN A 184 6.43 -17.67 18.76
N ILE A 185 6.23 -18.07 17.50
CA ILE A 185 4.93 -18.45 16.91
C ILE A 185 4.83 -19.97 16.67
N LYS A 186 5.85 -20.76 17.08
CA LYS A 186 5.76 -22.23 17.10
C LYS A 186 5.09 -22.74 18.37
#